data_AF-A0A0F9HIS0-F1
#
_entry.id   AF-A0A0F9HIS0-F1
#
_cell.length_a   1.000
_cell.length_b   1.000
_cell.length_c   1.000
_cell.angle_alpha   90.00
_cell.angle_beta   90.00
_cell.angle_gamma   90.00
#
_symmetry.space_group_name_H-M   'P 1'
#
loop_
_entity.id
_entity.type
_entity.pdbx_description
1 polymer ?
#
loop_
_entity_poly.entity_id
_entity_poly.type
_entity_poly.pdbx_seq_one_letter_code
_entity_poly.pdbx_strand_id
1 'polypeptide(L)'
;MYKAIREIGEYNVGEEVPTEKAEYWLEVYKIPQVEKVKEAPLEEEEKVEEVEKKESLLGSILEDYLGRNQSVVKKNVLSDKLSKDQLKELLKLEENDKKRPLVINAIKQRLEV
;
A
#
# COMPACT_ATOMS: atom_id res chain seq x y z
N MET A 1 18.90 -4.00 17.65
CA MET A 1 20.01 -3.95 16.67
C MET A 1 19.47 -4.26 15.27
N TYR A 2 20.10 -3.75 14.21
CA TYR A 2 19.70 -3.99 12.82
C TYR A 2 20.79 -4.76 12.08
N LYS A 3 20.42 -5.42 10.99
CA LYS A 3 21.33 -6.19 10.14
C LYS A 3 21.15 -5.76 8.70
N ALA A 4 22.24 -5.54 7.97
CA ALA A 4 22.19 -5.23 6.55
C ALA A 4 21.62 -6.42 5.78
N ILE A 5 20.59 -6.19 4.96
CA ILE A 5 20.01 -7.18 4.05
C ILE A 5 20.44 -6.94 2.60
N ARG A 6 21.16 -5.84 2.35
CA ARG A 6 21.78 -5.43 1.10
C ARG A 6 23.11 -4.75 1.40
N GLU A 7 24.01 -4.74 0.44
CA GLU A 7 25.26 -3.97 0.55
C GLU A 7 24.92 -2.48 0.54
N ILE A 8 25.28 -1.77 1.61
CA ILE A 8 25.02 -0.33 1.74
C ILE A 8 26.14 0.39 2.49
N GLY A 9 26.68 1.43 1.85
CA GLY A 9 27.84 2.14 2.37
C GLY A 9 29.06 1.22 2.43
N GLU A 10 29.50 0.89 3.65
CA GLU A 10 30.61 -0.03 3.93
C GLU A 10 30.14 -1.36 4.54
N TYR A 11 28.82 -1.59 4.66
CA TYR A 11 28.27 -2.77 5.32
C TYR A 11 27.87 -3.83 4.30
N ASN A 12 28.35 -5.06 4.51
CA ASN A 12 27.97 -6.23 3.72
C ASN A 12 26.65 -6.83 4.21
N VAL A 13 26.01 -7.62 3.34
CA VAL A 13 24.81 -8.39 3.72
C VAL A 13 25.13 -9.27 4.91
N GLY A 14 24.38 -9.09 5.97
CA GLY A 14 24.49 -9.83 7.22
C GLY A 14 25.36 -9.16 8.28
N GLU A 15 25.92 -7.98 8.01
CA GLU A 15 26.65 -7.22 9.03
C GLU A 15 25.70 -6.43 9.94
N GLU A 16 26.12 -6.22 11.18
CA GLU A 16 25.37 -5.47 12.16
C GLU A 16 25.46 -3.97 11.87
N VAL A 17 24.30 -3.33 11.84
CA VAL A 17 24.16 -1.91 11.57
C VAL A 17 23.64 -1.23 12.84
N PRO A 18 24.30 -0.15 13.29
CA PRO A 18 23.81 0.69 14.38
C PRO A 18 22.40 1.23 14.09
N THR A 19 21.54 1.25 15.11
CA THR A 19 20.14 1.68 14.99
C THR A 19 19.98 3.06 14.34
N GLU A 20 20.79 4.05 14.71
CA GLU A 20 20.71 5.40 14.14
C GLU A 20 20.92 5.42 12.61
N LYS A 21 21.88 4.64 12.11
CA LYS A 21 22.14 4.53 10.67
C LYS A 21 21.05 3.74 9.96
N ALA A 22 20.56 2.69 10.60
CA ALA A 22 19.50 1.84 10.08
C ALA A 22 18.18 2.61 9.90
N GLU A 23 17.78 3.40 10.90
CA GLU A 23 16.56 4.22 10.84
C GLU A 23 16.66 5.31 9.78
N TYR A 24 17.80 5.99 9.68
CA TYR A 24 18.05 6.93 8.61
C TYR A 24 17.90 6.29 7.22
N TRP A 25 18.40 5.07 7.02
CA TRP A 25 18.25 4.39 5.74
C TRP A 25 16.84 3.91 5.46
N LEU A 26 16.06 3.54 6.48
CA LEU A 26 14.65 3.18 6.34
C LEU A 26 13.80 4.39 5.91
N GLU A 27 14.16 5.60 6.34
CA GLU A 27 13.49 6.84 5.94
C GLU A 27 13.90 7.29 4.53
N VAL A 28 15.20 7.22 4.21
CA VAL A 28 15.74 7.74 2.95
C VAL A 28 15.53 6.79 1.76
N TYR A 29 15.66 5.48 1.97
CA TYR A 29 15.57 4.49 0.91
C TYR A 29 14.20 3.83 0.86
N LYS A 30 13.51 3.98 -0.29
CA LYS A 30 12.23 3.28 -0.57
C LYS A 30 12.33 1.76 -0.51
N ILE A 31 13.53 1.22 -0.71
CA ILE A 31 13.79 -0.22 -0.62
C ILE A 31 14.57 -0.47 0.67
N PRO A 32 14.10 -1.36 1.55
CA PRO A 32 14.75 -1.63 2.81
C PRO A 32 16.15 -2.23 2.59
N GLN A 33 17.13 -1.62 3.24
CA GLN A 33 18.55 -2.00 3.18
C GLN A 33 18.99 -2.77 4.42
N VAL A 34 18.19 -2.67 5.49
CA VAL A 34 18.44 -3.25 6.80
C VAL A 34 17.16 -3.88 7.36
N GLU A 35 17.30 -4.90 8.20
CA GLU A 35 16.21 -5.56 8.92
C GLU A 35 16.48 -5.50 10.43
N LYS A 36 15.42 -5.29 11.23
CA LYS A 36 15.52 -5.31 12.69
C LYS A 36 15.73 -6.75 13.15
N VAL A 37 16.88 -7.02 13.77
CA VAL A 37 17.15 -8.34 14.36
C VAL A 37 16.22 -8.49 15.55
N LYS A 38 15.22 -9.37 15.43
CA LYS A 38 14.31 -9.74 16.51
C LYS A 38 15.10 -10.56 17.54
N GLU A 39 15.76 -9.88 18.46
CA GLU A 39 16.03 -10.50 19.76
C GLU A 39 14.68 -10.71 20.45
N ALA A 40 14.49 -11.90 21.00
CA ALA A 40 13.24 -12.39 21.57
C ALA A 40 12.71 -11.49 22.72
N PRO A 41 11.41 -11.63 23.07
CA PRO A 41 10.52 -10.50 23.32
C PRO A 41 10.57 -10.01 24.77
N LEU A 42 10.49 -8.68 24.94
CA LEU A 42 9.83 -8.09 26.10
C LEU A 42 8.66 -7.25 25.60
N GLU A 43 7.46 -7.70 25.98
CA GLU A 43 6.22 -6.94 26.19
C GLU A 43 6.53 -5.53 26.69
N GLU A 44 5.80 -4.45 26.39
CA GLU A 44 4.49 -4.19 25.82
C GLU A 44 4.55 -2.69 25.49
N GLU A 45 4.02 -2.24 24.35
CA GLU A 45 3.21 -1.00 24.27
C GLU A 45 2.68 -0.80 22.84
N GLU A 46 1.36 -1.02 22.74
CA GLU A 46 0.38 -0.30 21.93
C GLU A 46 0.48 -0.30 20.38
N LYS A 47 -0.19 -1.30 19.80
CA LYS A 47 -1.47 -1.12 19.09
C LYS A 47 -1.58 0.00 18.04
N VAL A 48 -0.92 -0.15 16.90
CA VAL A 48 -1.38 0.22 15.53
C VAL A 48 -0.31 -0.31 14.58
N GLU A 49 -0.53 -1.36 13.79
CA GLU A 49 -0.77 -1.23 12.34
C GLU A 49 -0.93 -2.64 11.73
N GLU A 50 -1.86 -3.43 12.25
CA GLU A 50 -2.23 -4.69 11.59
C GLU A 50 -3.28 -4.48 10.46
N VAL A 51 -3.42 -3.23 9.97
CA VAL A 51 -4.41 -2.86 8.94
C VAL A 51 -3.78 -2.45 7.59
N GLU A 52 -2.55 -1.94 7.55
CA GLU A 52 -2.00 -1.32 6.32
C GLU A 52 -1.62 -2.29 5.19
N LYS A 53 -1.38 -3.58 5.47
CA LYS A 53 -0.99 -4.52 4.39
C LYS A 53 -2.13 -4.87 3.42
N LYS A 54 -3.39 -4.58 3.77
CA LYS A 54 -4.50 -4.66 2.79
C LYS A 54 -4.72 -3.34 2.07
N GLU A 55 -4.51 -2.20 2.73
CA GLU A 55 -4.60 -0.87 2.08
C GLU A 55 -3.51 -0.66 1.03
N SER A 56 -2.30 -1.18 1.21
CA SER A 56 -1.23 -1.03 0.20
C SER A 56 -1.57 -1.72 -1.15
N LEU A 57 -2.22 -2.89 -1.11
CA LEU A 57 -2.66 -3.61 -2.32
C LEU A 57 -3.96 -3.05 -2.91
N LEU A 58 -4.90 -2.63 -2.06
CA LEU A 58 -6.10 -1.93 -2.51
C LEU A 58 -5.74 -0.61 -3.18
N GLY A 59 -4.89 0.20 -2.54
CA GLY A 59 -4.43 1.50 -3.02
C GLY A 59 -3.73 1.40 -4.38
N SER A 60 -2.82 0.43 -4.55
CA SER A 60 -2.09 0.25 -5.82
C SER A 60 -3.02 -0.08 -7.00
N ILE A 61 -4.04 -0.91 -6.80
CA ILE A 61 -5.01 -1.23 -7.87
C ILE A 61 -5.95 -0.05 -8.11
N LEU A 62 -6.39 0.65 -7.07
CA LEU A 62 -7.28 1.80 -7.19
C LEU A 62 -6.60 3.01 -7.84
N GLU A 63 -5.32 3.25 -7.57
CA GLU A 63 -4.51 4.27 -8.24
C GLU A 63 -4.40 4.01 -9.74
N ASP A 64 -4.16 2.75 -10.13
CA ASP A 64 -4.11 2.34 -11.54
C ASP A 64 -5.48 2.55 -12.22
N TYR A 65 -6.57 2.33 -11.50
CA TYR A 65 -7.91 2.67 -11.97
C TYR A 65 -8.09 4.19 -12.15
N LEU A 66 -7.62 5.02 -11.23
CA LEU A 66 -7.77 6.47 -11.30
C LEU A 66 -7.00 7.09 -12.47
N GLY A 67 -5.82 6.54 -12.81
CA GLY A 67 -4.98 6.98 -13.92
C GLY A 67 -5.53 6.63 -15.31
N ARG A 68 -6.50 5.70 -15.41
CA ARG A 68 -7.03 5.20 -16.68
C ARG A 68 -8.18 6.05 -17.22
N ASN A 69 -8.42 5.94 -18.53
CA ASN A 69 -9.52 6.61 -19.21
C ASN A 69 -10.89 6.06 -18.72
N GLN A 70 -11.90 6.93 -18.61
CA GLN A 70 -13.23 6.60 -18.10
C GLN A 70 -13.86 5.34 -18.74
N SER A 71 -13.65 5.12 -20.04
CA SER A 71 -14.21 3.96 -20.74
C SER A 71 -13.56 2.65 -20.33
N VAL A 72 -12.26 2.68 -20.05
CA VAL A 72 -11.49 1.53 -19.56
C VAL A 72 -11.88 1.24 -18.12
N VAL A 73 -11.94 2.27 -17.28
CA VAL A 73 -12.36 2.16 -15.88
C VAL A 73 -13.76 1.57 -15.77
N LYS A 74 -14.72 2.09 -16.55
CA LYS A 74 -16.09 1.52 -16.61
C LYS A 74 -16.07 0.04 -16.97
N LYS A 75 -15.31 -0.36 -18.00
CA LYS A 75 -15.24 -1.75 -18.44
C LYS A 75 -14.65 -2.64 -17.35
N ASN A 76 -13.60 -2.20 -16.68
CA ASN A 76 -12.95 -2.97 -15.62
C ASN A 76 -13.82 -3.03 -14.36
N VAL A 77 -14.50 -1.94 -13.99
CA VAL A 77 -15.51 -1.94 -12.91
C VAL A 77 -16.62 -2.95 -13.17
N LEU A 78 -16.97 -3.23 -14.43
CA LEU A 78 -18.01 -4.22 -14.76
C LEU A 78 -17.44 -5.65 -14.94
N SER A 79 -16.17 -5.79 -15.34
CA SER A 79 -15.57 -7.07 -15.75
C SER A 79 -14.67 -7.70 -14.69
N ASP A 80 -13.95 -6.90 -13.89
CA ASP A 80 -13.01 -7.39 -12.89
C ASP A 80 -13.74 -7.91 -11.65
N LYS A 81 -13.10 -8.70 -10.79
CA LYS A 81 -13.70 -9.15 -9.52
C LYS A 81 -13.35 -8.20 -8.37
N LEU A 82 -13.84 -6.97 -8.44
CA LEU A 82 -13.68 -5.99 -7.35
C LEU A 82 -14.56 -6.38 -6.15
N SER A 83 -14.01 -6.28 -4.95
CA SER A 83 -14.76 -6.47 -3.71
C SER A 83 -15.69 -5.28 -3.44
N LYS A 84 -16.70 -5.48 -2.59
CA LYS A 84 -17.62 -4.38 -2.19
C LYS A 84 -16.88 -3.22 -1.54
N ASP A 85 -15.82 -3.49 -0.79
CA ASP A 85 -15.00 -2.45 -0.14
C ASP A 85 -14.17 -1.66 -1.16
N GLN A 86 -13.56 -2.34 -2.15
CA GLN A 86 -12.87 -1.69 -3.26
C GLN A 86 -13.81 -0.79 -4.08
N LEU A 87 -15.03 -1.24 -4.32
CA LEU A 87 -16.04 -0.44 -5.05
C LEU A 87 -16.44 0.80 -4.25
N LYS A 88 -16.57 0.71 -2.92
CA LYS A 88 -16.87 1.87 -2.07
C LYS A 88 -15.74 2.89 -2.05
N GLU A 89 -14.50 2.44 -1.97
CA GLU A 89 -13.33 3.33 -2.04
C GLU A 89 -13.22 4.00 -3.41
N LEU A 90 -13.37 3.22 -4.49
CA LEU A 90 -13.35 3.76 -5.85
C LEU A 90 -14.49 4.79 -6.05
N LEU A 91 -15.66 4.54 -5.48
CA LEU A 91 -16.78 5.50 -5.52
C LEU A 91 -16.41 6.80 -4.81
N LYS A 92 -15.87 6.74 -3.58
CA LYS A 92 -15.43 7.93 -2.84
C LYS A 92 -14.37 8.71 -3.60
N LEU A 93 -13.42 8.04 -4.23
CA LEU A 93 -12.35 8.67 -4.99
C LEU A 93 -12.90 9.35 -6.26
N GLU A 94 -13.78 8.67 -6.99
CA GLU A 94 -14.42 9.24 -8.18
C GLU A 94 -15.37 10.40 -7.85
N GLU A 95 -16.09 10.38 -6.72
CA GLU A 95 -16.95 11.51 -6.30
C GLU A 95 -16.13 12.73 -5.82
N ASN A 96 -14.97 12.53 -5.20
CA ASN A 96 -14.13 13.62 -4.67
C ASN A 96 -13.17 14.23 -5.70
N ASP A 97 -12.51 13.42 -6.52
CA ASP A 97 -11.42 13.88 -7.40
C ASP A 97 -11.93 14.12 -8.85
N LYS A 98 -12.27 13.04 -9.55
CA LYS A 98 -12.45 13.05 -11.02
C LYS A 98 -13.87 13.35 -11.50
N LYS A 99 -14.88 13.11 -10.65
CA LYS A 99 -16.31 13.36 -10.89
C LYS A 99 -16.84 12.77 -12.19
N ARG A 100 -16.41 11.57 -12.58
CA ARG A 100 -16.79 10.91 -13.83
C ARG A 100 -18.14 10.19 -13.69
N PRO A 101 -19.25 10.73 -14.23
CA PRO A 101 -20.59 10.20 -13.93
C PRO A 101 -20.80 8.76 -14.45
N LEU A 102 -20.17 8.42 -15.57
CA LEU A 102 -20.28 7.10 -16.20
C LEU A 102 -19.61 5.99 -15.38
N VAL A 103 -18.53 6.32 -14.66
CA VAL A 103 -17.82 5.39 -13.77
C VAL A 103 -18.59 5.26 -12.47
N ILE A 104 -19.02 6.38 -11.89
CA ILE A 104 -19.84 6.42 -10.67
C ILE A 104 -21.10 5.56 -10.83
N ASN A 105 -21.82 5.71 -11.95
CA ASN A 105 -23.02 4.91 -12.22
C ASN A 105 -22.71 3.42 -12.35
N ALA A 106 -21.60 3.04 -12.99
CA ALA A 106 -21.20 1.64 -13.11
C ALA A 106 -20.84 1.03 -11.74
N ILE A 107 -20.19 1.80 -10.86
CA ILE A 107 -19.86 1.37 -9.50
C ILE A 107 -21.15 1.20 -8.67
N LYS A 108 -22.08 2.17 -8.73
CA LYS A 108 -23.37 2.12 -8.01
C LYS A 108 -24.21 0.92 -8.46
N GLN A 109 -24.33 0.69 -9.77
CA GLN A 109 -25.03 -0.48 -10.31
C GLN A 109 -24.48 -1.80 -9.75
N ARG A 110 -23.16 -1.89 -9.54
CA ARG A 110 -22.54 -3.10 -9.01
C ARG A 110 -22.65 -3.25 -7.49
N LEU A 111 -22.82 -2.14 -6.77
CA LEU A 111 -23.06 -2.13 -5.32
C LEU A 111 -24.52 -2.43 -4.97
N GLU A 112 -25.45 -2.12 -5.86
CA GLU A 112 -26.89 -2.40 -5.72
C GLU A 112 -27.29 -3.84 -6.11
N VAL A 113 -26.41 -4.59 -6.78
CA VAL A 113 -26.55 -6.03 -7.10
C VAL A 113 -25.99 -6.89 -5.96
#